data_AF-A0A2P5N3P2-F1
#
_entry.id   AF-A0A2P5N3P2-F1
#
_cell.length_a   1.000
_cell.length_b   1.000
_cell.length_c   1.000
_cell.angle_alpha   90.00
_cell.angle_beta   90.00
_cell.angle_gamma   90.00
#
_symmetry.space_group_name_H-M   'P 1'
#
loop_
_entity.id
_entity.type
_entity.pdbx_description
1 polymer ?
#
loop_
_entity_poly.entity_id
_entity_poly.type
_entity_poly.pdbx_seq_one_letter_code
_entity_poly.pdbx_strand_id
1 'polypeptide(L)'
;MALIEKTGVHTVGYDVIDNDHDEFISLLNQLDAAGNADFPALFQQLYEHTEQHFDRENQLMKQFAYPGEIEHKGEHLRVLGEFKQFKTRVDKGMIVFGRSFVRERLPQWFGLHVTTMDSALAAHIKLQPQA
;
A
#
# COMPACT_ATOMS: atom_id res chain seq x y z
N MET A 1 4.19 -6.94 19.60
CA MET A 1 4.12 -7.77 18.38
C MET A 1 3.93 -6.82 17.22
N ALA A 2 4.50 -7.10 16.05
CA ALA A 2 4.33 -6.21 14.90
C ALA A 2 2.86 -6.25 14.45
N LEU A 3 2.38 -5.16 13.86
CA LEU A 3 1.02 -5.13 13.31
C LEU A 3 0.91 -6.08 12.10
N ILE A 4 1.96 -6.12 11.29
CA ILE A 4 2.13 -7.11 10.22
C ILE A 4 3.52 -7.74 10.37
N GLU A 5 3.55 -9.07 10.55
CA GLU A 5 4.79 -9.84 10.58
C GLU A 5 5.28 -10.06 9.14
N LYS A 6 6.49 -9.57 8.82
CA LYS A 6 7.08 -9.64 7.47
C LYS A 6 7.13 -11.07 6.91
N THR A 7 7.43 -12.05 7.76
CA THR A 7 7.50 -13.47 7.38
C THR A 7 6.15 -14.08 7.02
N GLY A 8 5.03 -13.39 7.30
CA GLY A 8 3.68 -13.83 6.97
C GLY A 8 3.09 -13.18 5.72
N VAL A 9 3.82 -12.27 5.06
CA VAL A 9 3.31 -11.55 3.89
C VAL A 9 3.67 -12.25 2.59
N HIS A 10 2.72 -12.31 1.69
CA HIS A 10 2.87 -12.87 0.36
C HIS A 10 3.77 -11.96 -0.51
N THR A 11 4.84 -12.52 -1.08
CA THR A 11 5.60 -11.87 -2.15
C THR A 11 4.99 -12.22 -3.49
N VAL A 12 4.85 -11.24 -4.37
CA VAL A 12 4.34 -11.45 -5.75
C VAL A 12 5.45 -11.94 -6.70
N GLY A 13 6.70 -11.85 -6.25
CA GLY A 13 7.90 -12.31 -6.94
C GLY A 13 8.30 -11.40 -8.10
N TYR A 14 8.10 -10.09 -7.94
CA TYR A 14 8.57 -9.06 -8.85
C TYR A 14 9.22 -7.96 -8.01
N ASP A 15 10.55 -7.90 -8.02
CA ASP A 15 11.36 -7.17 -7.03
C ASP A 15 10.91 -5.72 -6.79
N VAL A 16 10.51 -5.01 -7.85
CA VAL A 16 10.05 -3.61 -7.70
C VAL A 16 8.79 -3.52 -6.82
N ILE A 17 7.84 -4.44 -7.02
CA ILE A 17 6.60 -4.50 -6.23
C ILE A 17 6.89 -5.02 -4.82
N ASP A 18 7.67 -6.10 -4.71
CA ASP A 18 8.00 -6.71 -3.41
C ASP A 18 8.76 -5.73 -2.49
N ASN A 19 9.66 -4.91 -3.05
CA ASN A 19 10.37 -3.88 -2.29
C ASN A 19 9.43 -2.77 -1.78
N ASP A 20 8.48 -2.32 -2.62
CA ASP A 20 7.48 -1.34 -2.20
C ASP A 20 6.56 -1.91 -1.10
N HIS A 21 6.18 -3.19 -1.20
CA HIS A 21 5.41 -3.89 -0.17
C HIS A 21 6.15 -3.97 1.16
N ASP A 22 7.45 -4.28 1.13
CA ASP A 22 8.31 -4.30 2.30
C ASP A 22 8.40 -2.94 3.01
N GLU A 23 8.55 -1.87 2.23
CA GLU A 23 8.59 -0.50 2.76
C GLU A 23 7.23 -0.09 3.36
N PHE A 24 6.12 -0.45 2.72
CA PHE A 24 4.77 -0.21 3.24
C PHE A 24 4.55 -0.89 4.60
N ILE A 25 4.96 -2.16 4.74
CA ILE A 25 4.88 -2.91 6.02
C ILE A 25 5.74 -2.24 7.09
N SER A 26 6.95 -1.83 6.73
CA SER A 26 7.87 -1.12 7.64
C SER A 26 7.22 0.16 8.18
N LEU A 27 6.65 0.98 7.29
CA LEU A 27 5.98 2.23 7.66
C LEU A 27 4.73 1.99 8.52
N LEU A 28 3.93 0.96 8.21
CA LEU A 28 2.77 0.58 9.02
C LEU A 28 3.17 0.18 10.44
N ASN A 29 4.19 -0.65 10.58
CA ASN A 29 4.69 -1.08 11.89
C ASN A 29 5.29 0.08 12.69
N GLN A 30 5.98 1.01 12.03
CA GLN A 30 6.46 2.25 12.67
C GLN A 30 5.30 3.13 13.14
N LEU A 31 4.26 3.31 12.32
CA LEU A 31 3.06 4.07 12.68
C LEU A 31 2.30 3.48 13.87
N ASP A 32 2.20 2.15 13.93
CA ASP A 32 1.55 1.46 15.03
C ASP A 32 2.25 1.73 16.36
N ALA A 33 3.58 1.71 16.36
CA ALA A 33 4.43 1.98 17.52
C ALA A 33 4.65 3.47 17.82
N ALA A 34 4.37 4.37 16.87
CA ALA A 34 4.67 5.79 16.99
C ALA A 34 3.94 6.46 18.16
N GLY A 35 4.56 7.46 18.78
CA GLY A 35 3.91 8.40 19.69
C GLY A 35 3.01 9.40 18.94
N ASN A 36 2.14 10.11 19.66
CA ASN A 36 1.24 11.09 19.02
C ASN A 36 1.98 12.26 18.35
N ALA A 37 3.18 12.62 18.81
CA ALA A 37 3.98 13.68 18.20
C ALA A 37 4.50 13.28 16.82
N ASP A 38 4.94 12.03 16.66
CA ASP A 38 5.55 11.53 15.42
C ASP A 38 4.52 11.00 14.41
N PHE A 39 3.32 10.63 14.90
CA PHE A 39 2.27 10.00 14.09
C PHE A 39 1.91 10.78 12.82
N PRO A 40 1.69 12.11 12.83
CA PRO A 40 1.33 12.84 11.61
C PRO A 40 2.39 12.78 10.52
N ALA A 41 3.67 12.88 10.90
CA ALA A 41 4.79 12.84 9.95
C ALA A 41 4.94 11.44 9.33
N LEU A 42 4.82 10.38 10.14
CA LEU A 42 4.86 9.01 9.63
C LEU A 42 3.62 8.67 8.79
N PHE A 43 2.45 9.24 9.12
CA PHE A 43 1.23 9.03 8.32
C PHE A 43 1.37 9.68 6.94
N GLN A 44 2.00 10.85 6.87
CA GLN A 44 2.35 11.48 5.61
C GLN A 44 3.29 10.60 4.78
N GLN A 45 4.34 10.06 5.38
CA GLN A 45 5.29 9.17 4.70
C GLN A 45 4.60 7.92 4.15
N LEU A 46 3.73 7.28 4.94
CA LEU A 46 2.95 6.13 4.47
C LEU A 46 2.05 6.49 3.28
N TYR A 47 1.39 7.65 3.33
CA TYR A 47 0.55 8.11 2.23
C TYR A 47 1.36 8.36 0.94
N GLU A 48 2.48 9.08 1.04
CA GLU A 48 3.36 9.37 -0.10
C GLU A 48 3.96 8.10 -0.70
N HIS A 49 4.41 7.17 0.16
CA HIS A 49 4.89 5.86 -0.26
C HIS A 49 3.82 5.09 -1.04
N THR A 50 2.60 5.03 -0.50
CA THR A 50 1.48 4.32 -1.13
C THR A 50 1.12 4.94 -2.49
N GLU A 51 1.13 6.28 -2.60
CA GLU A 51 0.87 6.98 -3.86
C GLU A 51 1.95 6.65 -4.91
N GLN A 52 3.22 6.68 -4.53
CA GLN A 52 4.33 6.35 -5.43
C GLN A 52 4.33 4.89 -5.86
N HIS A 53 4.06 3.98 -4.93
CA HIS A 53 3.92 2.55 -5.20
C HIS A 53 2.82 2.29 -6.24
N PHE A 54 1.62 2.85 -6.02
CA PHE A 54 0.53 2.73 -6.99
C PHE A 54 0.88 3.36 -8.33
N ASP A 55 1.57 4.50 -8.36
CA ASP A 55 2.02 5.10 -9.62
C ASP A 55 2.97 4.20 -10.41
N ARG A 56 3.89 3.49 -9.73
CA ARG A 56 4.77 2.50 -10.37
C ARG A 56 3.96 1.34 -10.93
N GLU A 57 3.04 0.76 -10.16
CA GLU A 57 2.17 -0.32 -10.66
C GLU A 57 1.27 0.14 -11.80
N ASN A 58 0.73 1.35 -11.73
CA ASN A 58 -0.07 1.96 -12.79
C ASN A 58 0.71 2.12 -14.10
N GLN A 59 2.01 2.43 -14.00
CA GLN A 59 2.92 2.47 -15.15
C GLN A 59 3.21 1.07 -15.68
N LEU A 60 3.45 0.08 -14.81
CA LEU A 60 3.66 -1.31 -15.19
C LEU A 60 2.42 -1.89 -15.90
N MET A 61 1.22 -1.69 -15.35
CA MET A 61 -0.04 -2.11 -15.97
C MET A 61 -0.18 -1.55 -17.39
N LYS A 62 0.09 -0.25 -17.56
CA LYS A 62 0.04 0.40 -18.87
C LYS A 62 1.12 -0.13 -19.82
N GLN A 63 2.35 -0.31 -19.34
CA GLN A 63 3.49 -0.78 -20.12
C GLN A 63 3.27 -2.20 -20.66
N PHE A 64 2.74 -3.09 -19.83
CA PHE A 64 2.52 -4.49 -20.16
C PHE A 64 1.11 -4.78 -20.68
N ALA A 65 0.33 -3.75 -20.99
CA ALA A 65 -1.06 -3.86 -21.47
C ALA A 65 -1.91 -4.80 -20.60
N TYR A 66 -1.85 -4.60 -19.28
CA TYR A 66 -2.53 -5.44 -18.31
C TYR A 66 -4.05 -5.33 -18.46
N PRO A 67 -4.79 -6.43 -18.69
CA PRO A 67 -6.23 -6.37 -18.95
C PRO A 67 -7.07 -5.81 -17.80
N GLY A 68 -6.62 -5.98 -16.54
CA GLY A 68 -7.32 -5.51 -15.34
C GLY A 68 -6.93 -4.09 -14.91
N GLU A 69 -6.34 -3.28 -15.79
CA GLU A 69 -5.82 -1.95 -15.46
C GLU A 69 -6.89 -1.03 -14.84
N ILE A 70 -8.12 -1.06 -15.36
CA ILE A 70 -9.18 -0.15 -14.93
C ILE A 70 -9.62 -0.47 -13.51
N GLU A 71 -9.88 -1.74 -13.22
CA GLU A 71 -10.33 -2.22 -11.92
C GLU A 71 -9.25 -1.99 -10.85
N HIS A 72 -8.00 -2.30 -11.17
CA HIS A 72 -6.86 -2.13 -10.25
C HIS A 72 -6.61 -0.65 -9.94
N LYS A 73 -6.62 0.23 -10.96
CA LYS A 73 -6.55 1.69 -10.73
C LYS A 73 -7.72 2.22 -9.91
N GLY A 74 -8.92 1.68 -10.12
CA GLY A 74 -10.10 2.04 -9.33
C GLY A 74 -9.89 1.78 -7.84
N GLU A 75 -9.31 0.63 -7.50
CA GLU A 75 -9.00 0.26 -6.12
C GLU A 75 -7.89 1.15 -5.51
N HIS A 76 -6.84 1.45 -6.28
CA HIS A 76 -5.80 2.42 -5.87
C HIS A 76 -6.41 3.78 -5.52
N LEU A 77 -7.24 4.33 -6.40
CA LEU A 77 -7.89 5.62 -6.18
C LEU A 77 -8.82 5.61 -4.96
N ARG A 78 -9.54 4.50 -4.73
CA ARG A 78 -10.39 4.34 -3.56
C ARG A 78 -9.57 4.44 -2.27
N VAL A 79 -8.46 3.70 -2.18
CA VAL A 79 -7.60 3.67 -0.99
C VAL A 79 -6.89 4.99 -0.77
N LEU A 80 -6.36 5.63 -1.82
CA LEU A 80 -5.80 6.98 -1.72
C LEU A 80 -6.85 8.02 -1.26
N GLY A 81 -8.11 7.83 -1.64
CA GLY A 81 -9.24 8.62 -1.13
C GLY A 81 -9.43 8.45 0.38
N GLU A 82 -9.38 7.22 0.90
CA GLU A 82 -9.43 6.94 2.34
C GLU A 82 -8.24 7.57 3.07
N PHE A 83 -7.02 7.41 2.54
CA PHE A 83 -5.83 8.05 3.10
C PHE A 83 -5.98 9.57 3.21
N LYS A 84 -6.42 10.26 2.15
CA LYS A 84 -6.65 11.71 2.17
C LYS A 84 -7.65 12.13 3.25
N GLN A 85 -8.73 11.36 3.41
CA GLN A 85 -9.74 11.61 4.43
C GLN A 85 -9.19 11.43 5.85
N PHE A 86 -8.41 10.38 6.12
CA PHE A 86 -7.81 10.14 7.43
C PHE A 86 -6.66 11.11 7.72
N LYS A 87 -5.83 11.42 6.74
CA LYS A 87 -4.81 12.47 6.83
C LYS A 87 -5.42 13.80 7.27
N THR A 88 -6.51 14.23 6.65
CA THR A 88 -7.20 15.47 7.03
C THR A 88 -7.63 15.47 8.50
N ARG A 89 -7.98 14.30 9.05
CA ARG A 89 -8.33 14.16 10.48
C ARG A 89 -7.09 14.20 11.37
N VAL A 90 -6.01 13.53 10.96
CA VAL A 90 -4.72 13.52 11.65
C VAL A 90 -4.14 14.93 11.73
N ASP A 91 -4.16 15.69 10.63
CA ASP A 91 -3.68 17.08 10.56
C ASP A 91 -4.47 18.02 11.49
N LYS A 92 -5.71 17.68 11.82
CA LYS A 92 -6.57 18.38 12.80
C LYS A 92 -6.35 17.91 14.25
N GLY A 93 -5.34 17.07 14.50
CA GLY A 93 -5.03 16.51 15.80
C GLY A 93 -5.89 15.31 16.20
N MET A 94 -6.80 14.84 15.35
CA MET A 94 -7.66 13.69 15.64
C MET A 94 -6.94 12.36 15.33
N ILE A 95 -5.79 12.16 15.95
CA ILE A 95 -4.85 11.04 15.71
C ILE A 95 -5.52 9.67 15.92
N VAL A 96 -6.48 9.57 16.84
CA VAL A 96 -7.20 8.31 17.12
C VAL A 96 -7.85 7.70 15.87
N PHE A 97 -8.37 8.52 14.96
CA PHE A 97 -8.97 8.02 13.71
C PHE A 97 -7.91 7.49 12.75
N GLY A 98 -6.77 8.17 12.65
CA GLY A 98 -5.63 7.69 11.85
C GLY A 98 -5.10 6.36 12.38
N ARG A 99 -5.01 6.20 13.70
CA ARG A 99 -4.58 4.93 14.32
C ARG A 99 -5.56 3.78 14.06
N SER A 100 -6.86 4.05 14.16
CA SER A 100 -7.88 3.03 13.85
C SER A 100 -7.78 2.59 12.38
N PHE A 101 -7.61 3.53 11.44
CA PHE A 101 -7.37 3.20 10.04
C PHE A 101 -6.12 2.33 9.83
N VAL A 102 -4.99 2.72 10.44
CA VAL A 102 -3.73 1.98 10.38
C VAL A 102 -3.87 0.56 10.94
N ARG A 103 -4.57 0.37 12.06
CA ARG A 103 -4.66 -0.93 12.73
C ARG A 103 -5.72 -1.86 12.15
N GLU A 104 -6.86 -1.32 11.77
CA GLU A 104 -8.06 -2.12 11.51
C GLU A 104 -8.33 -2.28 10.01
N ARG A 105 -7.89 -1.33 9.18
CA ARG A 105 -8.27 -1.29 7.76
C ARG A 105 -7.10 -1.65 6.86
N LEU A 106 -5.95 -0.99 7.04
CA LEU A 106 -4.81 -1.16 6.13
C LEU A 106 -4.25 -2.58 6.08
N PRO A 107 -4.06 -3.32 7.19
CA PRO A 107 -3.49 -4.67 7.14
C PRO A 107 -4.38 -5.66 6.38
N GLN A 108 -5.69 -5.59 6.62
CA GLN A 108 -6.65 -6.48 5.97
C GLN A 108 -6.80 -6.16 4.49
N TRP A 109 -6.87 -4.88 4.15
CA TRP A 109 -6.90 -4.44 2.75
C TRP A 109 -5.62 -4.84 2.02
N PHE A 110 -4.46 -4.56 2.59
CA PHE A 110 -3.17 -4.82 1.97
C PHE A 110 -2.97 -6.31 1.67
N GLY A 111 -3.25 -7.19 2.65
CA GLY A 111 -3.14 -8.63 2.44
C GLY A 111 -4.04 -9.13 1.30
N LEU A 112 -5.28 -8.62 1.21
CA LEU A 112 -6.18 -8.97 0.11
C LEU A 112 -5.68 -8.44 -1.23
N HIS A 113 -5.26 -7.17 -1.29
CA HIS A 113 -4.79 -6.51 -2.50
C HIS A 113 -3.57 -7.23 -3.09
N VAL A 114 -2.55 -7.48 -2.27
CA VAL A 114 -1.31 -8.16 -2.66
C VAL A 114 -1.59 -9.56 -3.21
N THR A 115 -2.42 -10.34 -2.50
CA THR A 115 -2.69 -11.75 -2.87
C THR A 115 -3.62 -11.91 -4.06
N THR A 116 -4.32 -10.84 -4.48
CA THR A 116 -5.29 -10.91 -5.58
C THR A 116 -4.88 -10.06 -6.78
N MET A 117 -4.73 -8.75 -6.61
CA MET A 117 -4.52 -7.80 -7.70
C MET A 117 -3.05 -7.74 -8.09
N ASP A 118 -2.15 -7.50 -7.13
CA ASP A 118 -0.71 -7.32 -7.39
C ASP A 118 -0.08 -8.64 -7.87
N SER A 119 -0.51 -9.77 -7.28
CA SER A 119 -0.13 -11.11 -7.74
C SER A 119 -0.54 -11.37 -9.18
N ALA A 120 -1.73 -10.93 -9.59
CA ALA A 120 -2.20 -11.09 -10.97
C ALA A 120 -1.41 -10.20 -11.95
N LEU A 121 -1.09 -8.96 -11.54
CA LEU A 121 -0.20 -8.09 -12.31
C LEU A 121 1.19 -8.70 -12.48
N ALA A 122 1.82 -9.13 -11.38
CA ALA A 122 3.15 -9.74 -11.41
C ALA A 122 3.19 -11.01 -12.27
N ALA A 123 2.15 -11.85 -12.18
CA ALA A 123 2.01 -13.03 -13.03
C ALA A 123 1.89 -12.66 -14.51
N HIS A 124 1.09 -11.64 -14.85
CA HIS A 124 0.96 -11.15 -16.22
C HIS A 124 2.28 -10.63 -16.79
N ILE A 125 3.03 -9.84 -16.01
CA ILE A 125 4.35 -9.31 -16.40
C ILE A 125 5.34 -10.46 -16.69
N LYS A 126 5.38 -11.48 -15.84
CA LYS A 126 6.28 -12.64 -15.99
C LYS A 126 6.02 -13.47 -17.25
N LEU A 127 4.79 -13.45 -17.77
CA LEU A 127 4.43 -14.15 -19.00
C LEU A 127 4.85 -13.37 -20.26
N GLN A 128 5.20 -12.09 -20.13
CA GLN A 128 5.66 -11.28 -21.25
C GLN A 128 7.16 -11.52 -21.51
N PRO A 129 7.60 -11.48 -22.78
CA PRO A 129 9.02 -11.52 -23.10
C PRO A 129 9.73 -10.35 -22.42
N GLN A 130 10.74 -10.64 -21.62
CA GLN A 130 11.63 -9.60 -21.09
C GLN A 130 12.52 -9.12 -22.24
N ALA A 131 12.54 -7.81 -22.48
CA ALA A 131 13.36 -7.18 -23.51
C ALA A 131 14.85 -7.28 -23.21
#